data_AF-A0A813NBE2-F1
#
_entry.id   AF-A0A813NBE2-F1
#
_cell.length_a   1.000
_cell.length_b   1.000
_cell.length_c   1.000
_cell.angle_alpha   90.00
_cell.angle_beta   90.00
_cell.angle_gamma   90.00
#
_symmetry.space_group_name_H-M   'P 1'
#
loop_
_entity.id
_entity.type
_entity.pdbx_description
1 polymer ?
#
loop_
_entity_poly.entity_id
_entity_poly.type
_entity_poly.pdbx_seq_one_letter_code
_entity_poly.pdbx_strand_id
1 'polypeptide(L)'
;MLTLITKQRVSSGFFQQLVNTQKNLINNFLWIRSASAIPPGIIGKYKRVLPAHMYKPRPRWETGDIDPYPNFDLSKILRPGFENSEELKTADESVKRVFTLEYATRAEIEEYYSNYLVKAVQRHPLDQSSYEVLIAKLTARIRMHIKYGDIDPRRSSRRKVVGNLQMIRNYLLNKLMNADYDVYEWLKKILRIEHAAENPFQTQVDHDDRELERMRLQQQAYNTVQMKKDELKLRFASEKEKFSSEKETLLTDIQRDLQDLRLEIAKYNEIRRQRTRTIVE
;
A
#
# COMPACT_ATOMS: atom_id res chain seq x y z
N MET A 1 -42.93 67.47 -25.64
CA MET A 1 -43.17 66.18 -26.34
C MET A 1 -41.87 65.40 -26.33
N LEU A 2 -41.72 64.47 -25.38
CA LEU A 2 -40.53 63.63 -25.17
C LEU A 2 -40.93 62.16 -25.33
N THR A 3 -40.42 61.51 -26.36
CA THR A 3 -40.49 60.07 -26.65
C THR A 3 -39.20 59.73 -27.41
N LEU A 4 -38.50 58.61 -27.28
CA LEU A 4 -38.57 57.38 -26.48
C LEU A 4 -37.14 56.78 -26.58
N ILE A 5 -36.45 56.56 -25.45
CA ILE A 5 -35.24 55.72 -25.42
C ILE A 5 -35.70 54.29 -25.12
N THR A 6 -35.53 53.40 -26.09
CA THR A 6 -35.85 51.98 -25.98
C THR A 6 -34.81 51.26 -25.10
N LYS A 7 -35.20 50.93 -23.87
CA LYS A 7 -34.50 49.93 -23.04
C LYS A 7 -34.74 48.55 -23.66
N GLN A 8 -33.72 47.97 -24.31
CA GLN A 8 -33.67 46.54 -24.54
C GLN A 8 -33.57 45.82 -23.19
N ARG A 9 -34.65 45.12 -22.85
CA ARG A 9 -34.81 44.30 -21.65
C ARG A 9 -33.99 43.01 -21.87
N VAL A 10 -32.75 42.99 -21.41
CA VAL A 10 -31.97 41.74 -21.35
C VAL A 10 -32.76 40.74 -20.49
N SER A 11 -33.04 39.59 -21.08
CA SER A 11 -33.92 38.56 -20.53
C SER A 11 -33.41 38.08 -19.17
N SER A 12 -34.30 38.14 -18.17
CA SER A 12 -34.06 37.70 -16.80
C SER A 12 -33.72 36.20 -16.66
N GLY A 13 -33.81 35.42 -17.74
CA GLY A 13 -33.51 34.00 -17.76
C GLY A 13 -32.02 33.66 -17.80
N PHE A 14 -31.18 34.50 -18.43
CA PHE A 14 -29.75 34.18 -18.59
C PHE A 14 -28.96 34.42 -17.29
N PHE A 15 -29.30 35.49 -16.57
CA PHE A 15 -28.75 35.74 -15.23
C PHE A 15 -29.24 34.72 -14.20
N GLN A 16 -30.49 34.24 -14.31
CA GLN A 16 -30.97 33.16 -13.44
C GLN A 16 -30.29 31.82 -13.76
N GLN A 17 -29.95 31.52 -15.01
CA GLN A 17 -29.16 30.34 -15.37
C GLN A 17 -27.73 30.40 -14.84
N LEU A 18 -27.04 31.55 -14.93
CA LEU A 18 -25.69 31.74 -14.40
C LEU A 18 -25.63 31.70 -12.86
N VAL A 19 -26.63 32.26 -12.18
CA VAL A 19 -26.72 32.19 -10.72
C VAL A 19 -27.08 30.77 -10.25
N ASN A 20 -27.87 30.02 -11.02
CA ASN A 20 -28.19 28.64 -10.71
C ASN A 20 -27.03 27.67 -10.99
N THR A 21 -26.19 27.91 -12.01
CA THR A 21 -24.97 27.12 -12.24
C THR A 21 -23.90 27.39 -11.19
N GLN A 22 -23.74 28.64 -10.73
CA GLN A 22 -22.86 28.96 -9.61
C GLN A 22 -23.35 28.37 -8.28
N LYS A 23 -24.67 28.39 -8.00
CA LYS A 23 -25.23 27.71 -6.82
C LYS A 23 -25.06 26.19 -6.88
N ASN A 24 -25.12 25.57 -8.05
CA ASN A 24 -24.87 24.14 -8.22
C ASN A 24 -23.38 23.77 -8.08
N LEU A 25 -22.46 24.64 -8.50
CA LEU A 25 -21.01 24.46 -8.27
C LEU A 25 -20.63 24.65 -6.80
N ILE A 26 -21.23 25.62 -6.11
CA ILE A 26 -21.06 25.83 -4.67
C ILE A 26 -21.68 24.68 -3.86
N ASN A 27 -22.83 24.13 -4.30
CA ASN A 27 -23.46 22.96 -3.69
C ASN A 27 -22.68 21.65 -3.96
N ASN A 28 -22.03 21.50 -5.12
CA ASN A 28 -21.12 20.38 -5.40
C ASN A 28 -19.81 20.48 -4.59
N PHE A 29 -19.36 21.68 -4.24
CA PHE A 29 -18.25 21.90 -3.30
C PHE A 29 -18.64 21.65 -1.83
N LEU A 30 -19.89 21.97 -1.47
CA LEU A 30 -20.44 21.74 -0.13
C LEU A 30 -20.75 20.26 0.16
N TRP A 31 -20.92 19.42 -0.87
CA TRP A 31 -21.10 17.97 -0.71
C TRP A 31 -19.90 17.27 -0.08
N ILE A 32 -18.74 17.93 0.04
CA ILE A 32 -17.55 17.35 0.68
C ILE A 32 -17.22 18.00 2.04
N ARG A 33 -17.95 19.05 2.44
CA ARG A 33 -17.76 19.74 3.74
C ARG A 33 -18.59 19.15 4.87
N SER A 34 -19.68 18.44 4.57
CA SER A 34 -20.51 17.81 5.59
C SER A 34 -20.21 16.31 5.69
N ALA A 35 -20.03 15.81 6.91
CA ALA A 35 -19.88 14.39 7.21
C ALA A 35 -21.12 13.53 6.82
N SER A 36 -22.11 14.11 6.14
CA SER A 36 -23.37 13.49 5.72
C SER A 36 -23.38 13.01 4.25
N ALA A 37 -22.32 13.26 3.48
CA ALA A 37 -22.21 12.84 2.07
C ALA A 37 -21.57 11.46 1.86
N ILE A 38 -21.16 10.80 2.94
CA ILE A 38 -20.84 9.38 2.90
C ILE A 38 -22.17 8.63 2.90
N PRO A 39 -22.41 7.67 1.98
CA PRO A 39 -23.63 6.87 1.95
C PRO A 39 -23.98 6.37 3.37
N PRO A 40 -25.23 6.53 3.85
CA PRO A 40 -25.63 6.25 5.24
C PRO A 40 -25.42 4.79 5.70
N GLY A 41 -25.00 3.88 4.81
CA GLY A 41 -24.60 2.50 5.15
C GLY A 41 -23.13 2.30 5.52
N ILE A 42 -22.23 3.27 5.26
CA ILE A 42 -20.78 3.14 5.53
C ILE A 42 -20.45 3.64 6.94
N ILE A 43 -21.10 4.70 7.42
CA ILE A 43 -20.82 5.29 8.75
C ILE A 43 -21.33 4.39 9.89
N GLY A 44 -22.41 3.63 9.68
CA GLY A 44 -23.04 2.79 10.71
C GLY A 44 -22.22 1.58 11.17
N LYS A 45 -21.33 1.05 10.31
CA LYS A 45 -20.53 -0.16 10.62
C LYS A 45 -19.20 0.13 11.33
N TYR A 46 -18.75 1.39 11.34
CA TYR A 46 -17.43 1.78 11.88
C TYR A 46 -17.52 2.83 12.98
N LYS A 47 -18.58 2.79 13.80
CA LYS A 47 -18.71 3.63 15.00
C LYS A 47 -17.87 3.06 16.16
N ARG A 48 -16.59 2.73 15.92
CA ARG A 48 -15.64 2.42 17.02
C ARG A 48 -15.12 3.74 17.56
N VAL A 49 -15.66 4.18 18.70
CA VAL A 49 -15.09 5.30 19.44
C VAL A 49 -13.77 4.80 20.04
N LEU A 50 -12.64 5.11 19.40
CA LEU A 50 -11.33 4.75 19.96
C LEU A 50 -11.16 5.40 21.34
N PRO A 51 -10.60 4.68 22.34
CA PRO A 51 -10.48 5.16 23.70
C PRO A 51 -9.52 6.35 23.82
N ALA A 52 -9.79 7.23 24.80
CA ALA A 52 -9.17 8.54 24.94
C ALA A 52 -7.65 8.53 25.22
N HIS A 53 -7.05 7.41 25.60
CA HIS A 53 -5.60 7.35 25.84
C HIS A 53 -4.80 7.08 24.56
N MET A 54 -5.45 6.74 23.44
CA MET A 54 -4.84 6.70 22.09
C MET A 54 -4.62 8.11 21.51
N TYR A 55 -4.58 9.15 22.37
CA TYR A 55 -4.48 10.55 21.98
C TYR A 55 -3.04 11.06 21.65
N LYS A 56 -2.15 10.25 21.04
CA LYS A 56 -0.96 10.73 20.30
C LYS A 56 -1.19 10.85 18.77
N PRO A 57 -0.83 11.97 18.09
CA PRO A 57 -1.00 12.11 16.63
C PRO A 57 -0.49 10.84 15.97
N ARG A 58 -1.29 10.23 15.07
CA ARG A 58 -0.80 9.04 14.36
C ARG A 58 0.43 9.48 13.60
N PRO A 59 1.61 8.96 13.93
CA PRO A 59 2.81 9.35 13.23
C PRO A 59 2.70 8.98 11.75
N ARG A 60 3.49 9.68 10.91
CA ARG A 60 3.48 9.52 9.44
C ARG A 60 3.53 8.06 8.98
N TRP A 61 4.34 7.24 9.66
CA TRP A 61 4.49 5.82 9.32
C TRP A 61 3.21 4.99 9.52
N GLU A 62 2.31 5.40 10.41
CA GLU A 62 1.01 4.73 10.60
C GLU A 62 0.00 5.09 9.50
N THR A 63 0.21 6.20 8.78
CA THR A 63 -0.68 6.60 7.68
C THR A 63 -0.37 5.88 6.39
N GLY A 64 0.79 5.21 6.28
CA GLY A 64 1.25 4.58 5.04
C GLY A 64 1.64 5.60 3.95
N ASP A 65 1.78 6.88 4.29
CA ASP A 65 2.30 7.89 3.35
C ASP A 65 3.81 8.02 3.53
N ILE A 66 4.58 7.70 2.48
CA ILE A 66 6.05 7.81 2.50
C ILE A 66 6.44 9.29 2.38
N ASP A 67 5.86 9.98 1.38
CA ASP A 67 6.25 11.35 1.07
C ASP A 67 5.46 12.39 1.88
N PRO A 68 6.14 13.42 2.41
CA PRO A 68 5.47 14.57 3.02
C PRO A 68 4.77 15.46 2.00
N TYR A 69 3.98 16.40 2.54
CA TYR A 69 3.46 17.48 1.73
C TYR A 69 4.64 18.25 1.11
N PRO A 70 4.69 18.41 -0.23
CA PRO A 70 5.81 19.06 -0.91
C PRO A 70 5.89 20.55 -0.58
N ASN A 71 7.10 21.09 -0.52
CA ASN A 71 7.29 22.52 -0.29
C ASN A 71 7.14 23.29 -1.61
N PHE A 72 5.96 23.86 -1.85
CA PHE A 72 5.70 24.67 -3.03
C PHE A 72 6.22 26.10 -2.86
N ASP A 73 6.80 26.65 -3.91
CA ASP A 73 7.07 28.08 -4.01
C ASP A 73 5.75 28.83 -4.29
N LEU A 74 5.11 29.27 -3.21
CA LEU A 74 3.79 29.90 -3.23
C LEU A 74 3.74 31.19 -4.07
N SER A 75 4.89 31.87 -4.24
CA SER A 75 5.00 33.13 -4.96
C SER A 75 4.88 32.98 -6.48
N LYS A 76 5.20 31.80 -7.02
CA LYS A 76 5.20 31.55 -8.47
C LYS A 76 3.92 30.91 -8.98
N ILE A 77 3.14 30.32 -8.09
CA ILE A 77 1.98 29.52 -8.46
C ILE A 77 0.73 30.39 -8.38
N LEU A 78 -0.05 30.41 -9.45
CA LEU A 78 -1.35 31.09 -9.51
C LEU A 78 -2.41 30.32 -8.73
N ARG A 79 -3.39 31.04 -8.21
CA ARG A 79 -4.59 30.45 -7.60
C ARG A 79 -5.35 29.57 -8.60
N PRO A 80 -6.00 28.49 -8.13
CA PRO A 80 -6.80 27.64 -8.99
C PRO A 80 -7.90 28.46 -9.67
N GLY A 81 -8.10 28.23 -10.97
CA GLY A 81 -9.10 28.93 -11.81
C GLY A 81 -8.57 30.16 -12.55
N PHE A 82 -7.43 30.72 -12.16
CA PHE A 82 -6.84 31.90 -12.81
C PHE A 82 -5.77 31.57 -13.87
N GLU A 83 -5.46 30.28 -14.04
CA GLU A 83 -4.45 29.75 -14.97
C GLU A 83 -4.68 30.19 -16.43
N ASN A 84 -5.95 30.34 -16.83
CA ASN A 84 -6.35 30.65 -18.21
C ASN A 84 -6.76 32.12 -18.43
N SER A 85 -6.57 33.01 -17.46
CA SER A 85 -6.92 34.42 -17.61
C SER A 85 -5.95 35.14 -18.54
N GLU A 86 -6.46 35.71 -19.63
CA GLU A 86 -5.67 36.55 -20.54
C GLU A 86 -5.33 37.91 -19.92
N GLU A 87 -6.25 38.44 -19.12
CA GLU A 87 -6.10 39.73 -18.43
C GLU A 87 -4.90 39.73 -17.48
N LEU A 88 -4.67 38.61 -16.79
CA LEU A 88 -3.53 38.45 -15.89
C LEU A 88 -2.18 38.40 -16.61
N LYS A 89 -2.13 38.11 -17.91
CA LYS A 89 -0.87 38.15 -18.67
C LYS A 89 -0.39 39.59 -18.85
N THR A 90 -1.32 40.51 -19.13
CA THR A 90 -1.06 41.93 -19.38
C THR A 90 -1.01 42.78 -18.12
N ALA A 91 -1.54 42.28 -17.00
CA ALA A 91 -1.57 43.01 -15.74
C ALA A 91 -0.18 43.34 -15.17
N ASP A 92 -0.14 44.38 -14.33
CA ASP A 92 1.04 44.79 -13.56
C ASP A 92 1.51 43.69 -12.59
N GLU A 93 2.81 43.68 -12.26
CA GLU A 93 3.42 42.68 -11.38
C GLU A 93 2.77 42.67 -9.99
N SER A 94 2.42 43.85 -9.47
CA SER A 94 1.74 44.00 -8.19
C SER A 94 0.40 43.26 -8.18
N VAL A 95 -0.36 43.37 -9.28
CA VAL A 95 -1.65 42.72 -9.45
C VAL A 95 -1.46 41.21 -9.62
N LYS A 96 -0.53 40.79 -10.47
CA LYS A 96 -0.17 39.36 -10.66
C LYS A 96 0.15 38.69 -9.32
N ARG A 97 0.90 39.37 -8.45
CA ARG A 97 1.28 38.85 -7.14
C ARG A 97 0.08 38.53 -6.25
N VAL A 98 -0.98 39.35 -6.26
CA VAL A 98 -2.20 39.11 -5.45
C VAL A 98 -2.90 37.80 -5.84
N PHE A 99 -2.83 37.42 -7.12
CA PHE A 99 -3.40 36.17 -7.64
C PHE A 99 -2.51 34.95 -7.47
N THR A 100 -1.36 35.08 -6.82
CA THR A 100 -0.52 33.94 -6.45
C THR A 100 -1.06 33.22 -5.21
N LEU A 101 -0.56 31.99 -4.98
CA LEU A 101 -0.87 31.21 -3.79
C LEU A 101 -0.28 31.80 -2.50
N GLU A 102 0.68 32.73 -2.60
CA GLU A 102 1.23 33.47 -1.45
C GLU A 102 0.12 34.18 -0.67
N TYR A 103 -0.84 34.80 -1.38
CA TYR A 103 -1.96 35.53 -0.79
C TYR A 103 -3.26 34.70 -0.75
N ALA A 104 -3.19 33.42 -1.08
CA ALA A 104 -4.36 32.56 -1.12
C ALA A 104 -4.78 32.08 0.27
N THR A 105 -6.07 31.80 0.38
CA THR A 105 -6.65 31.13 1.53
C THR A 105 -6.17 29.69 1.60
N ARG A 106 -6.19 29.11 2.81
CA ARG A 106 -5.85 27.70 3.01
C ARG A 106 -6.68 26.74 2.14
N ALA A 107 -7.94 27.08 1.87
CA ALA A 107 -8.82 26.26 1.04
C ALA A 107 -8.34 26.22 -0.42
N GLU A 108 -7.93 27.36 -0.98
CA GLU A 108 -7.37 27.45 -2.33
C GLU A 108 -6.03 26.69 -2.44
N ILE A 109 -5.19 26.73 -1.41
CA ILE A 109 -3.93 25.95 -1.37
C ILE A 109 -4.24 24.44 -1.34
N GLU A 110 -5.23 24.03 -0.54
CA GLU A 110 -5.67 22.62 -0.49
C GLU A 110 -6.25 22.15 -1.83
N GLU A 111 -7.06 22.99 -2.48
CA GLU A 111 -7.61 22.72 -3.81
C GLU A 111 -6.51 22.60 -4.85
N TYR A 112 -5.56 23.53 -4.89
CA TYR A 112 -4.40 23.46 -5.78
C TYR A 112 -3.63 22.15 -5.59
N TYR A 113 -3.32 21.80 -4.34
CA TYR A 113 -2.56 20.58 -4.06
C TYR A 113 -3.34 19.31 -4.41
N SER A 114 -4.64 19.30 -4.15
CA SER A 114 -5.53 18.21 -4.58
C SER A 114 -5.51 18.07 -6.10
N ASN A 115 -5.64 19.17 -6.84
CA ASN A 115 -5.62 19.17 -8.29
C ASN A 115 -4.24 18.75 -8.85
N TYR A 116 -3.15 19.12 -8.18
CA TYR A 116 -1.79 18.68 -8.54
C TYR A 116 -1.66 17.16 -8.48
N LEU A 117 -2.12 16.52 -7.40
CA LEU A 117 -2.08 15.06 -7.30
C LEU A 117 -3.06 14.36 -8.24
N VAL A 118 -4.25 14.94 -8.44
CA VAL A 118 -5.26 14.40 -9.37
C VAL A 118 -4.75 14.45 -10.81
N LYS A 119 -4.11 15.56 -11.24
CA LYS A 119 -3.53 15.69 -12.58
C LYS A 119 -2.49 14.59 -12.89
N ALA A 120 -1.78 14.10 -11.88
CA ALA A 120 -0.79 13.01 -12.04
C ALA A 120 -1.41 11.62 -12.24
N VAL A 121 -2.67 11.44 -11.85
CA VAL A 121 -3.32 10.13 -11.73
C VAL A 121 -4.55 9.99 -12.64
N GLN A 122 -5.17 11.10 -13.04
CA GLN A 122 -6.38 11.12 -13.87
C GLN A 122 -6.15 10.44 -15.23
N ARG A 123 -7.15 9.71 -15.71
CA ARG A 123 -7.12 9.10 -17.06
C ARG A 123 -7.45 10.13 -18.14
N HIS A 124 -8.42 11.01 -17.86
CA HIS A 124 -8.84 12.11 -18.72
C HIS A 124 -9.05 13.40 -17.91
N PRO A 125 -8.98 14.60 -18.52
CA PRO A 125 -9.06 15.86 -17.78
C PRO A 125 -10.38 16.09 -17.02
N LEU A 126 -11.46 15.49 -17.50
CA LEU A 126 -12.79 15.56 -16.87
C LEU A 126 -13.05 14.44 -15.84
N ASP A 127 -12.05 13.61 -15.55
CA ASP A 127 -12.21 12.47 -14.64
C ASP A 127 -12.17 12.98 -13.20
N GLN A 128 -13.29 12.85 -12.50
CA GLN A 128 -13.44 13.38 -11.14
C GLN A 128 -13.87 12.33 -10.13
N SER A 129 -14.28 11.15 -10.59
CA SER A 129 -14.98 10.12 -9.81
C SER A 129 -14.32 8.74 -9.84
N SER A 130 -13.31 8.52 -10.68
CA SER A 130 -12.55 7.27 -10.68
C SER A 130 -11.90 6.99 -9.33
N TYR A 131 -11.64 5.71 -9.03
CA TYR A 131 -11.07 5.33 -7.74
C TYR A 131 -9.70 5.96 -7.52
N GLU A 132 -8.90 6.05 -8.58
CA GLU A 132 -7.57 6.63 -8.57
C GLU A 132 -7.62 8.12 -8.22
N VAL A 133 -8.55 8.87 -8.83
CA VAL A 133 -8.78 10.29 -8.54
C VAL A 133 -9.27 10.49 -7.11
N LEU A 134 -10.21 9.66 -6.64
CA LEU A 134 -10.71 9.73 -5.26
C LEU A 134 -9.60 9.44 -4.24
N ILE A 135 -8.76 8.44 -4.50
CA ILE A 135 -7.60 8.09 -3.66
C ILE A 135 -6.60 9.25 -3.65
N ALA A 136 -6.32 9.87 -4.79
CA ALA A 136 -5.44 11.03 -4.88
C ALA A 136 -5.97 12.22 -4.06
N LYS A 137 -7.27 12.54 -4.17
CA LYS A 137 -7.94 13.60 -3.38
C LYS A 137 -7.85 13.33 -1.87
N LEU A 138 -8.12 12.08 -1.44
CA LEU A 138 -8.01 11.69 -0.03
C LEU A 138 -6.56 11.81 0.48
N THR A 139 -5.60 11.39 -0.33
CA THR A 139 -4.17 11.48 -0.02
C THR A 139 -3.70 12.93 0.13
N ALA A 140 -4.17 13.82 -0.76
CA ALA A 140 -3.91 15.25 -0.66
C ALA A 140 -4.36 15.82 0.70
N ARG A 141 -5.59 15.48 1.10
CA ARG A 141 -6.17 15.89 2.39
C ARG A 141 -5.43 15.34 3.58
N ILE A 142 -5.09 14.05 3.57
CA ILE A 142 -4.34 13.41 4.66
C ILE A 142 -3.01 14.15 4.86
N ARG A 143 -2.25 14.38 3.79
CA ARG A 143 -0.95 15.08 3.86
C ARG A 143 -1.11 16.53 4.33
N MET A 144 -2.15 17.23 3.87
CA MET A 144 -2.47 18.58 4.35
C MET A 144 -2.83 18.61 5.84
N HIS A 145 -3.65 17.65 6.26
CA HIS A 145 -4.02 17.50 7.66
C HIS A 145 -2.84 17.13 8.53
N ILE A 146 -1.87 16.36 8.05
CA ILE A 146 -0.62 16.09 8.77
C ILE A 146 0.23 17.36 8.85
N LYS A 147 0.53 18.01 7.71
CA LYS A 147 1.36 19.23 7.65
C LYS A 147 0.88 20.32 8.61
N TYR A 148 -0.41 20.61 8.59
CA TYR A 148 -1.00 21.62 9.47
C TYR A 148 -1.54 21.03 10.79
N GLY A 149 -1.44 19.72 10.96
CA GLY A 149 -1.99 18.90 12.04
C GLY A 149 -1.16 18.87 13.30
N ASP A 150 0.16 18.99 13.14
CA ASP A 150 1.14 18.67 14.18
C ASP A 150 1.34 19.75 15.25
N ILE A 151 0.58 20.85 15.20
CA ILE A 151 0.79 21.98 16.14
C ILE A 151 0.03 21.79 17.47
N ASP A 152 -0.96 20.89 17.55
CA ASP A 152 -1.75 20.74 18.79
C ASP A 152 -2.10 19.28 19.12
N PRO A 153 -1.32 18.60 19.98
CA PRO A 153 -1.59 17.24 20.42
C PRO A 153 -2.93 17.09 21.17
N ARG A 154 -3.55 18.19 21.63
CA ARG A 154 -4.85 18.18 22.33
C ARG A 154 -6.06 18.13 21.40
N ARG A 155 -5.89 18.40 20.09
CA ARG A 155 -7.01 18.39 19.12
C ARG A 155 -7.31 16.97 18.62
N SER A 156 -8.01 16.20 19.46
CA SER A 156 -8.49 14.84 19.15
C SER A 156 -9.37 14.77 17.88
N SER A 157 -10.10 15.85 17.55
CA SER A 157 -11.01 15.89 16.39
C SER A 157 -10.28 15.76 15.05
N ARG A 158 -9.15 16.46 14.84
CA ARG A 158 -8.41 16.39 13.57
C ARG A 158 -7.84 15.02 13.31
N ARG A 159 -7.43 14.32 14.37
CA ARG A 159 -6.92 12.96 14.21
C ARG A 159 -7.99 11.96 13.86
N LYS A 160 -9.18 12.11 14.44
CA LYS A 160 -10.35 11.32 14.02
C LYS A 160 -10.61 11.55 12.53
N VAL A 161 -10.49 12.78 12.04
CA VAL A 161 -10.60 13.09 10.62
C VAL A 161 -9.53 12.36 9.80
N VAL A 162 -8.25 12.46 10.15
CA VAL A 162 -7.17 11.76 9.43
C VAL A 162 -7.38 10.24 9.43
N GLY A 163 -7.72 9.65 10.57
CA GLY A 163 -8.01 8.22 10.68
C GLY A 163 -9.20 7.79 9.82
N ASN A 164 -10.27 8.58 9.78
CA ASN A 164 -11.44 8.32 8.94
C ASN A 164 -11.08 8.42 7.44
N LEU A 165 -10.31 9.44 7.05
CA LEU A 165 -9.85 9.61 5.67
C LEU A 165 -8.95 8.44 5.24
N GLN A 166 -8.03 8.01 6.11
CA GLN A 166 -7.16 6.85 5.87
C GLN A 166 -7.98 5.58 5.69
N MET A 167 -8.97 5.34 6.55
CA MET A 167 -9.84 4.18 6.47
C MET A 167 -10.62 4.15 5.14
N ILE A 168 -11.20 5.29 4.72
CA ILE A 168 -11.89 5.41 3.44
C ILE A 168 -10.91 5.17 2.27
N ARG A 169 -9.71 5.75 2.33
CA ARG A 169 -8.68 5.56 1.29
C ARG A 169 -8.27 4.10 1.17
N ASN A 170 -8.03 3.41 2.28
CA ASN A 170 -7.65 1.99 2.30
C ASN A 170 -8.77 1.11 1.76
N TYR A 171 -10.03 1.40 2.10
CA TYR A 171 -11.18 0.74 1.50
C TYR A 171 -11.19 0.89 -0.04
N LEU A 172 -10.96 2.11 -0.55
CA LEU A 172 -10.88 2.34 -2.00
C LEU A 172 -9.67 1.64 -2.63
N LEU A 173 -8.52 1.60 -1.96
CA LEU A 173 -7.33 0.88 -2.41
C LEU A 173 -7.59 -0.62 -2.50
N ASN A 174 -8.30 -1.21 -1.54
CA ASN A 174 -8.73 -2.61 -1.60
C ASN A 174 -9.71 -2.87 -2.75
N LYS A 175 -10.64 -1.94 -3.00
CA LYS A 175 -11.56 -2.05 -4.14
C LYS A 175 -10.81 -1.98 -5.47
N LEU A 176 -9.85 -1.07 -5.59
CA LEU A 176 -9.01 -0.95 -6.78
C LEU A 176 -8.15 -2.20 -6.95
N MET A 177 -7.48 -2.68 -5.91
CA MET A 177 -6.65 -3.89 -5.93
C MET A 177 -7.42 -5.13 -6.41
N ASN A 178 -8.69 -5.28 -6.01
CA ASN A 178 -9.54 -6.39 -6.44
C ASN A 178 -10.10 -6.22 -7.86
N ALA A 179 -10.22 -4.98 -8.34
CA ALA A 179 -10.77 -4.68 -9.66
C ALA A 179 -9.70 -4.69 -10.76
N ASP A 180 -8.57 -4.03 -10.50
CA ASP A 180 -7.44 -3.87 -11.40
C ASP A 180 -6.13 -3.71 -10.59
N TYR A 181 -5.37 -4.79 -10.54
CA TYR A 181 -4.14 -4.84 -9.75
C TYR A 181 -3.02 -3.98 -10.35
N ASP A 182 -2.93 -3.91 -11.67
CA ASP A 182 -1.86 -3.18 -12.37
C ASP A 182 -2.00 -1.67 -12.12
N VAL A 183 -3.23 -1.17 -12.23
CA VAL A 183 -3.56 0.22 -11.89
C VAL A 183 -3.33 0.50 -10.41
N TYR A 184 -3.66 -0.45 -9.52
CA TYR A 184 -3.36 -0.32 -8.10
C TYR A 184 -1.86 -0.18 -7.83
N GLU A 185 -1.02 -1.03 -8.43
CA GLU A 185 0.43 -0.98 -8.22
C GLU A 185 1.05 0.30 -8.80
N TRP A 186 0.60 0.70 -9.98
CA TRP A 186 0.97 1.98 -10.61
C TRP A 186 0.60 3.18 -9.73
N LEU A 187 -0.62 3.22 -9.22
CA LEU A 187 -1.12 4.29 -8.35
C LEU A 187 -0.30 4.38 -7.06
N LYS A 188 -0.01 3.21 -6.46
CA LYS A 188 0.80 3.09 -5.24
C LYS A 188 2.20 3.69 -5.45
N LYS A 189 2.82 3.42 -6.62
CA LYS A 189 4.13 3.96 -7.01
C LYS A 189 4.09 5.48 -7.23
N ILE A 190 3.09 6.00 -7.95
CA ILE A 190 2.95 7.43 -8.22
C ILE A 190 2.69 8.22 -6.95
N LEU A 191 1.70 7.81 -6.18
CA LEU A 191 1.33 8.51 -4.95
C LEU A 191 2.30 8.23 -3.81
N ARG A 192 3.24 7.28 -3.93
CA ARG A 192 4.22 6.93 -2.90
C ARG A 192 3.55 6.55 -1.57
N ILE A 193 2.61 5.61 -1.68
CA ILE A 193 1.82 5.09 -0.56
C ILE A 193 2.27 3.67 -0.26
N GLU A 194 2.51 3.35 1.00
CA GLU A 194 2.60 1.99 1.48
C GLU A 194 1.23 1.53 1.97
N HIS A 195 0.68 0.56 1.25
CA HIS A 195 -0.59 -0.07 1.59
C HIS A 195 -0.37 -1.56 1.74
N ALA A 196 -0.69 -2.07 2.93
CA ALA A 196 -0.83 -3.49 3.22
C ALA A 196 -2.31 -3.86 3.07
N ALA A 197 -2.60 -4.97 2.39
CA ALA A 197 -3.96 -5.47 2.29
C ALA A 197 -4.53 -5.71 3.71
N GLU A 198 -5.83 -5.45 3.88
CA GLU A 198 -6.50 -5.71 5.15
C GLU A 198 -6.38 -7.20 5.50
N ASN A 199 -5.88 -7.51 6.70
CA ASN A 199 -5.91 -8.87 7.21
C ASN A 199 -7.39 -9.25 7.42
N PRO A 200 -7.94 -10.23 6.69
CA PRO A 200 -9.35 -10.62 6.82
C PRO A 200 -9.68 -11.14 8.23
N PHE A 201 -8.66 -11.49 9.02
CA PHE A 201 -8.77 -11.99 10.39
C PHE A 201 -8.35 -10.96 11.43
N GLN A 202 -8.66 -9.67 11.22
CA GLN A 202 -8.58 -8.67 12.31
C GLN A 202 -9.59 -9.00 13.42
N THR A 203 -9.31 -10.03 14.20
CA THR A 203 -9.89 -10.23 15.52
C THR A 203 -9.43 -9.03 16.36
N GLN A 204 -10.33 -8.44 17.14
CA GLN A 204 -9.87 -7.64 18.28
C GLN A 204 -9.10 -8.61 19.15
N VAL A 205 -7.78 -8.61 19.01
CA VAL A 205 -6.96 -9.27 20.00
C VAL A 205 -6.95 -8.29 21.16
N ASP A 206 -7.91 -8.46 22.06
CA ASP A 206 -7.73 -8.02 23.43
C ASP A 206 -6.56 -8.84 23.93
N HIS A 207 -5.37 -8.29 23.68
CA HIS A 207 -4.13 -8.80 24.19
C HIS A 207 -4.14 -8.54 25.69
N ASP A 208 -4.96 -9.29 26.42
CA ASP A 208 -4.70 -9.53 27.82
C ASP A 208 -3.24 -9.97 27.91
N ASP A 209 -2.46 -9.38 28.82
CA ASP A 209 -1.02 -9.63 28.94
C ASP A 209 -0.68 -11.14 28.94
N ARG A 210 -1.62 -11.96 29.42
CA ARG A 210 -1.56 -13.43 29.39
C ARG A 210 -1.49 -14.04 27.98
N GLU A 211 -2.32 -13.60 27.04
CA GLU A 211 -2.31 -14.15 25.68
C GLU A 211 -1.04 -13.72 24.92
N LEU A 212 -0.54 -12.50 25.15
CA LEU A 212 0.74 -12.06 24.60
C LEU A 212 1.89 -12.95 25.08
N GLU A 213 1.95 -13.22 26.38
CA GLU A 213 3.00 -14.06 26.95
C GLU A 213 2.87 -15.51 26.46
N ARG A 214 1.65 -16.03 26.33
CA ARG A 214 1.41 -17.34 25.72
C ARG A 214 1.95 -17.42 24.29
N MET A 215 1.66 -16.44 23.45
CA MET A 215 2.16 -16.38 22.06
C MET A 215 3.70 -16.30 22.04
N ARG A 216 4.30 -15.51 22.94
CA ARG A 216 5.75 -15.42 23.08
C ARG A 216 6.38 -16.75 23.46
N LEU A 217 5.83 -17.44 24.46
CA LEU A 217 6.30 -18.76 24.90
C LEU A 217 6.16 -19.80 23.79
N GLN A 218 5.06 -19.78 23.05
CA GLN A 218 4.85 -20.68 21.91
C GLN A 218 5.90 -20.46 20.82
N GLN A 219 6.23 -19.20 20.51
CA GLN A 219 7.29 -18.87 19.56
C GLN A 219 8.67 -19.32 20.06
N GLN A 220 8.97 -19.15 21.34
CA GLN A 220 10.22 -19.63 21.95
C GLN A 220 10.33 -21.15 21.87
N ALA A 221 9.28 -21.87 22.24
CA ALA A 221 9.23 -23.34 22.16
C ALA A 221 9.43 -23.82 20.71
N TYR A 222 8.80 -23.17 19.74
CA TYR A 222 9.00 -23.46 18.33
C TYR A 222 10.47 -23.29 17.92
N ASN A 223 11.08 -22.16 18.27
CA ASN A 223 12.48 -21.87 17.95
C ASN A 223 13.42 -22.91 18.57
N THR A 224 13.19 -23.30 19.83
CA THR A 224 13.98 -24.35 20.50
C THR A 224 13.86 -25.69 19.79
N VAL A 225 12.65 -26.05 19.32
CA VAL A 225 12.46 -27.29 18.54
C VAL A 225 13.20 -27.23 17.21
N GLN A 226 13.20 -26.09 16.51
CA GLN A 226 13.95 -25.94 15.26
C GLN A 226 15.45 -26.07 15.48
N MET A 227 16.00 -25.41 16.51
CA MET A 227 17.42 -25.54 16.86
C MET A 227 17.82 -26.99 17.11
N LYS A 228 17.04 -27.75 17.89
CA LYS A 228 17.29 -29.18 18.13
C LYS A 228 17.23 -30.00 16.85
N LYS A 229 16.30 -29.69 15.94
CA LYS A 229 16.22 -30.37 14.63
C LYS A 229 17.47 -30.09 13.80
N ASP A 230 17.96 -28.85 13.80
CA ASP A 230 19.15 -28.48 13.04
C ASP A 230 20.42 -29.12 13.62
N GLU A 231 20.55 -29.21 14.94
CA GLU A 231 21.61 -29.98 15.61
C GLU A 231 21.58 -31.47 15.21
N LEU A 232 20.39 -32.09 15.18
CA LEU A 232 20.25 -33.48 14.77
C LEU A 232 20.59 -33.69 13.30
N LYS A 233 20.20 -32.77 12.40
CA LYS A 233 20.59 -32.82 10.98
C LYS A 233 22.10 -32.82 10.82
N LEU A 234 22.81 -31.97 11.58
CA LEU A 234 24.28 -31.91 11.56
C LEU A 234 24.91 -33.23 12.03
N ARG A 235 24.40 -33.81 13.13
CA ARG A 235 24.87 -35.12 13.62
C ARG A 235 24.66 -36.22 12.59
N PHE A 236 23.45 -36.33 12.03
CA PHE A 236 23.15 -37.34 11.02
C PHE A 236 23.95 -37.16 9.72
N ALA A 237 24.30 -35.92 9.34
CA ALA A 237 25.21 -35.70 8.22
C ALA A 237 26.58 -36.35 8.46
N SER A 238 27.17 -36.13 9.65
CA SER A 238 28.47 -36.74 10.02
C SER A 238 28.41 -38.28 10.13
N GLU A 239 27.31 -38.83 10.65
CA GLU A 239 27.11 -40.28 10.75
C GLU A 239 26.91 -40.91 9.38
N LYS A 240 26.22 -40.21 8.47
CA LYS A 240 26.01 -40.66 7.10
C LYS A 240 27.33 -40.77 6.33
N GLU A 241 28.25 -39.84 6.53
CA GLU A 241 29.59 -39.90 5.92
C GLU A 241 30.38 -41.12 6.42
N LYS A 242 30.41 -41.36 7.73
CA LYS A 242 31.03 -42.55 8.33
C LYS A 242 30.43 -43.83 7.77
N PHE A 243 29.10 -43.94 7.79
CA PHE A 243 28.40 -45.09 7.25
C PHE A 243 28.66 -45.31 5.75
N SER A 244 28.83 -44.23 4.97
CA SER A 244 29.19 -44.35 3.55
C SER A 244 30.58 -44.98 3.38
N SER A 245 31.56 -44.54 4.16
CA SER A 245 32.91 -45.12 4.11
C SER A 245 32.94 -46.59 4.53
N GLU A 246 32.26 -46.96 5.62
CA GLU A 246 32.13 -48.35 6.08
C GLU A 246 31.43 -49.24 5.06
N LYS A 247 30.39 -48.69 4.40
CA LYS A 247 29.68 -49.38 3.33
C LYS A 247 30.57 -49.62 2.12
N GLU A 248 31.39 -48.65 1.74
CA GLU A 248 32.34 -48.80 0.62
C GLU A 248 33.39 -49.87 0.92
N THR A 249 33.99 -49.86 2.12
CA THR A 249 34.95 -50.90 2.52
C THR A 249 34.32 -52.28 2.49
N LEU A 250 33.11 -52.43 3.05
CA LEU A 250 32.39 -53.70 3.07
C LEU A 250 32.05 -54.19 1.66
N LEU A 251 31.67 -53.29 0.75
CA LEU A 251 31.44 -53.63 -0.65
C LEU A 251 32.73 -54.10 -1.34
N THR A 252 33.87 -53.47 -1.07
CA THR A 252 35.16 -53.89 -1.64
C THR A 252 35.62 -55.25 -1.11
N ASP A 253 35.36 -55.56 0.16
CA ASP A 253 35.67 -56.86 0.75
C ASP A 253 34.81 -57.97 0.14
N ILE A 254 33.49 -57.74 0.01
CA ILE A 254 32.60 -58.67 -0.69
C ILE A 254 33.07 -58.91 -2.13
N GLN A 255 33.51 -57.87 -2.84
CA GLN A 255 34.02 -58.03 -4.21
C GLN A 255 35.28 -58.88 -4.27
N ARG A 256 36.19 -58.73 -3.29
CA ARG A 256 37.41 -59.54 -3.18
C ARG A 256 37.06 -61.01 -2.94
N ASP A 257 36.20 -61.28 -1.97
CA ASP A 257 35.76 -62.64 -1.63
C ASP A 257 35.09 -63.33 -2.84
N LEU A 258 34.25 -62.62 -3.57
CA LEU A 258 33.63 -63.13 -4.80
C LEU A 258 34.66 -63.44 -5.90
N GLN A 259 35.74 -62.65 -6.00
CA GLN A 259 36.81 -62.89 -6.96
C GLN A 259 37.66 -64.11 -6.56
N ASP A 260 37.95 -64.27 -5.28
CA ASP A 260 38.70 -65.43 -4.76
C ASP A 260 37.91 -66.72 -4.98
N LEU A 261 36.61 -66.73 -4.66
CA LEU A 261 35.70 -67.85 -4.95
C LEU A 261 35.67 -68.18 -6.45
N ARG A 262 35.67 -67.18 -7.33
CA ARG A 262 35.75 -67.40 -8.79
C ARG A 262 37.05 -68.08 -9.20
N LEU A 263 38.18 -67.67 -8.63
CA LEU A 263 39.49 -68.27 -8.89
C LEU A 263 39.55 -69.72 -8.37
N GLU A 264 38.99 -70.00 -7.20
CA GLU A 264 38.88 -71.36 -6.66
C GLU A 264 38.05 -72.27 -7.55
N ILE A 265 36.88 -71.80 -8.00
CA ILE A 265 36.03 -72.52 -8.95
C ILE A 265 36.79 -72.80 -10.25
N ALA A 266 37.54 -71.83 -10.78
CA ALA A 266 38.36 -72.01 -11.98
C ALA A 266 39.46 -73.06 -11.78
N LYS A 267 40.19 -73.02 -10.66
CA LYS A 267 41.20 -74.03 -10.29
C LYS A 267 40.59 -75.42 -10.19
N TYR A 268 39.44 -75.56 -9.51
CA TYR A 268 38.73 -76.82 -9.39
C TYR A 268 38.33 -77.39 -10.77
N ASN A 269 37.79 -76.54 -11.64
CA ASN A 269 37.41 -76.92 -12.99
C ASN A 269 38.62 -77.36 -13.84
N GLU A 270 39.78 -76.72 -13.67
CA GLU A 270 41.01 -77.10 -14.38
C GLU A 270 41.56 -78.45 -13.92
N ILE A 271 41.62 -78.69 -12.61
CA ILE A 271 41.98 -80.01 -12.04
C ILE A 271 41.03 -81.09 -12.57
N ARG A 272 39.72 -80.81 -12.61
CA ARG A 272 38.72 -81.72 -13.16
C ARG A 272 38.99 -82.03 -14.63
N ARG A 273 39.33 -81.03 -15.46
CA ARG A 273 39.68 -81.22 -16.88
C ARG A 273 40.93 -82.08 -17.05
N GLN A 274 41.99 -81.82 -16.28
CA GLN A 274 43.23 -82.59 -16.34
C GLN A 274 43.01 -84.07 -16.03
N ARG A 275 42.23 -84.38 -14.97
CA ARG A 275 41.84 -85.77 -14.63
C ARG A 275 41.04 -86.44 -15.73
N THR A 276 40.17 -85.70 -16.40
CA THR A 276 39.35 -86.27 -17.49
C THR A 276 40.23 -86.61 -18.70
N ARG A 277 41.27 -85.82 -18.99
CA ARG A 277 42.24 -86.10 -20.07
C ARG A 277 43.07 -87.35 -19.79
N THR A 278 43.58 -87.52 -18.57
CA THR A 278 44.38 -88.70 -18.17
C THR A 278 43.62 -90.03 -18.18
N ILE A 279 42.29 -90.01 -18.23
CA ILE A 279 41.45 -91.23 -18.30
C ILE A 279 41.16 -91.63 -19.77
N VAL A 280 41.31 -90.70 -20.71
CA VAL A 280 40.94 -90.89 -22.14
C VAL A 280 42.17 -91.24 -23.01
N GLU A 281 43.39 -91.02 -22.52
CA GLU A 281 44.66 -91.48 -23.10
C GLU A 281 45.09 -92.84 -22.54
#